data_AF-A0A6P8YRK5-F1
#
_entry.id   AF-A0A6P8YRK5-F1
#
_cell.length_a   1.000
_cell.length_b   1.000
_cell.length_c   1.000
_cell.angle_alpha   90.00
_cell.angle_beta   90.00
_cell.angle_gamma   90.00
#
_symmetry.space_group_name_H-M   'P 1'
#
loop_
_entity.id
_entity.type
_entity.pdbx_description
1 polymer ?
#
loop_
_entity_poly.entity_id
_entity_poly.type
_entity_poly.pdbx_seq_one_letter_code
_entity_poly.pdbx_strand_id
1 'polypeptide(L)'
;MEARPSMLTVVKNGLASTNRTTYLHRLLYIGDHKLGRSGVEVHMRNLVNAQAESAREEALTGFLLAYQNYFIHLVEGSESTLTRHLDAVVNSDPEDGSQIGRVKILLEIAHIFKRCMPSWSSRSAVPPTLASQVKQDAAAAEMARHVDAVLSKTLRLMDAVKKLPPGAPLNQQTALQLPEPELLDALLATPLLPDARDVLEEQRLPPRMALYDDVVWPMQSDFVPYNTLEEAIEVVLHDTKPQDAPQHQEEDEEGASLKTADEAGAPGMTFST
;
A
#
# COMPACT_ATOMS: atom_id res chain seq x y z
N MET A 1 22.23 -15.41 -32.80
CA MET A 1 21.15 -14.93 -31.91
C MET A 1 21.77 -14.55 -30.59
N GLU A 2 21.56 -13.33 -30.10
CA GLU A 2 21.87 -13.02 -28.70
C GLU A 2 20.84 -13.71 -27.80
N ALA A 3 21.31 -14.27 -26.67
CA ALA A 3 20.42 -14.91 -25.72
C ALA A 3 19.54 -13.85 -25.03
N ARG A 4 18.23 -14.11 -24.92
CA ARG A 4 17.30 -13.21 -24.23
C ARG A 4 17.79 -12.97 -22.78
N PRO A 5 18.05 -11.72 -22.35
CA PRO A 5 18.54 -11.45 -21.01
C PRO A 5 17.50 -11.86 -19.97
N SER A 6 17.97 -12.43 -18.85
CA SER A 6 17.10 -12.77 -17.72
C SER A 6 16.56 -11.50 -17.06
N MET A 7 15.41 -11.60 -16.39
CA MET A 7 14.85 -10.48 -15.61
C MET A 7 15.85 -9.96 -14.56
N LEU A 8 16.59 -10.87 -13.90
CA LEU A 8 17.65 -10.52 -12.95
C LEU A 8 18.78 -9.71 -13.61
N THR A 9 19.16 -10.04 -14.84
CA THR A 9 20.16 -9.29 -15.63
C THR A 9 19.64 -7.87 -15.94
N VAL A 10 18.38 -7.74 -16.36
CA VAL A 10 17.75 -6.44 -16.63
C VAL A 10 17.71 -5.57 -15.37
N VAL A 11 17.29 -6.14 -14.22
CA VAL A 11 17.25 -5.45 -12.93
C VAL A 11 18.64 -5.00 -12.48
N LYS A 12 19.64 -5.90 -12.51
CA LYS A 12 21.03 -5.58 -12.13
C LYS A 12 21.62 -4.47 -13.01
N ASN A 13 21.41 -4.55 -14.33
CA ASN A 13 21.90 -3.52 -15.26
C ASN A 13 21.18 -2.17 -15.03
N GLY A 14 19.88 -2.19 -14.74
CA GLY A 14 19.10 -1.00 -14.38
C GLY A 14 19.62 -0.33 -13.11
N LEU A 15 19.78 -1.09 -12.02
CA LEU A 15 20.32 -0.58 -10.75
C LEU A 15 21.76 -0.05 -10.93
N ALA A 16 22.64 -0.81 -11.60
CA ALA A 16 24.01 -0.41 -11.90
C ALA A 16 24.07 0.88 -12.75
N SER A 17 23.17 1.07 -13.72
CA SER A 17 23.09 2.31 -14.52
C SER A 17 22.76 3.56 -13.68
N THR A 18 22.22 3.36 -12.48
CA THR A 18 21.93 4.43 -11.49
C THR A 18 22.93 4.48 -10.33
N ASN A 19 24.04 3.72 -10.41
CA ASN A 19 25.02 3.50 -9.34
C ASN A 19 24.42 2.94 -8.03
N ARG A 20 23.42 2.05 -8.13
CA ARG A 20 22.76 1.41 -6.98
C ARG A 20 22.94 -0.08 -6.97
N THR A 21 22.85 -0.67 -5.76
CA THR A 21 22.86 -2.12 -5.54
C THR A 21 21.47 -2.70 -5.28
N THR A 22 20.52 -1.85 -4.86
CA THR A 22 19.16 -2.24 -4.46
C THR A 22 18.14 -1.15 -4.81
N TYR A 23 16.85 -1.48 -4.73
CA TYR A 23 15.78 -0.51 -4.89
C TYR A 23 15.74 0.48 -3.72
N LEU A 24 15.30 1.70 -4.02
CA LEU A 24 15.02 2.71 -3.01
C LEU A 24 13.53 2.80 -2.76
N HIS A 25 13.17 3.09 -1.52
CA HIS A 25 11.81 3.24 -1.04
C HIS A 25 11.75 4.56 -0.27
N ARG A 26 10.56 5.14 -0.12
CA ARG A 26 10.31 6.35 0.66
C ARG A 26 9.25 6.07 1.70
N LEU A 27 9.57 6.37 2.96
CA LEU A 27 8.64 6.29 4.06
C LEU A 27 8.49 7.68 4.68
N LEU A 28 7.24 8.15 4.84
CA LEU A 28 6.88 9.33 5.59
C LEU A 28 6.01 8.90 6.76
N TYR A 29 6.45 9.22 7.96
CA TYR A 29 5.74 8.90 9.19
C TYR A 29 5.77 10.08 10.17
N ILE A 30 4.82 10.10 11.08
CA ILE A 30 4.68 11.10 12.14
C ILE A 30 4.69 10.42 13.49
N GLY A 31 5.09 11.15 14.54
CA GLY A 31 5.01 10.63 15.90
C GLY A 31 5.01 11.72 16.95
N ASP A 32 4.62 11.35 18.17
CA ASP A 32 4.80 12.18 19.36
C ASP A 32 6.03 11.75 20.19
N HIS A 33 6.55 12.68 20.99
CA HIS A 33 7.77 12.46 21.79
C HIS A 33 7.83 13.38 23.02
N LYS A 34 8.63 12.98 24.01
CA LYS A 34 8.90 13.73 25.24
C LYS A 34 10.23 14.49 25.21
N LEU A 35 11.03 14.28 24.16
CA LEU A 35 12.42 14.75 24.04
C LEU A 35 12.63 16.27 23.86
N GLY A 36 11.59 17.03 23.51
CA GLY A 36 11.76 18.39 22.98
C GLY A 36 12.46 18.43 21.62
N ARG A 37 12.50 19.62 21.00
CA ARG A 37 12.99 19.83 19.63
C ARG A 37 14.43 19.36 19.40
N SER A 38 15.37 19.80 20.24
CA SER A 38 16.78 19.42 20.12
C SER A 38 17.01 17.94 20.44
N GLY A 39 16.28 17.39 21.40
CA GLY A 39 16.41 15.98 21.79
C GLY A 39 15.99 15.04 20.67
N VAL A 40 14.83 15.27 20.03
CA VAL A 40 14.36 14.42 18.91
C VAL A 40 15.26 14.55 17.68
N GLU A 41 15.81 15.74 17.40
CA GLU A 41 16.81 15.91 16.33
C GLU A 41 18.08 15.10 16.56
N VAL A 42 18.64 15.14 17.78
CA VAL A 42 19.85 14.39 18.13
C VAL A 42 19.57 12.88 18.13
N HIS A 43 18.47 12.45 18.72
CA HIS A 43 18.06 11.05 18.76
C HIS A 43 17.91 10.46 17.35
N MET A 44 17.10 11.09 16.48
CA MET A 44 16.89 10.62 15.10
C MET A 44 18.19 10.67 14.27
N ARG A 45 19.06 11.65 14.48
CA ARG A 45 20.37 11.73 13.82
C ARG A 45 21.28 10.57 14.23
N ASN A 46 21.29 10.21 15.52
CA ASN A 46 22.08 9.09 16.03
C ASN A 46 21.60 7.76 15.43
N LEU A 47 20.27 7.54 15.33
CA LEU A 47 19.71 6.36 14.67
C LEU A 47 20.11 6.27 13.19
N VAL A 48 19.98 7.37 12.45
CA VAL A 48 20.37 7.43 11.02
C VAL A 48 21.87 7.17 10.82
N ASN A 49 22.72 7.74 11.67
CA ASN A 49 24.17 7.52 11.61
C ASN A 49 24.55 6.06 11.96
N ALA A 50 23.92 5.47 12.98
CA ALA A 50 24.17 4.08 13.36
C ALA A 50 23.85 3.09 12.22
N GLN A 51 22.78 3.35 11.46
CA GLN A 51 22.48 2.55 10.26
C GLN A 51 23.52 2.75 9.14
N ALA A 52 24.06 3.96 8.97
CA ALA A 52 25.10 4.24 7.97
C ALA A 52 26.45 3.56 8.29
N GLU A 53 26.80 3.40 9.57
CA GLU A 53 28.01 2.67 10.01
C GLU A 53 27.84 1.14 9.90
N SER A 54 26.62 0.63 10.07
CA SER A 54 26.32 -0.81 10.02
C SER A 54 26.15 -1.35 8.59
N ALA A 55 25.69 -0.52 7.65
CA ALA A 55 25.24 -0.97 6.33
C ALA A 55 26.35 -1.07 5.27
N ARG A 56 26.40 -2.23 4.58
CA ARG A 56 26.97 -2.36 3.22
C ARG A 56 25.98 -1.93 2.12
N GLU A 57 24.84 -1.35 2.51
CA GLU A 57 23.69 -1.04 1.67
C GLU A 57 23.61 0.47 1.36
N GLU A 58 22.53 0.89 0.71
CA GLU A 58 22.20 2.29 0.45
C GLU A 58 22.00 3.08 1.75
N ALA A 59 22.78 4.14 1.97
CA ALA A 59 22.63 5.02 3.13
C ALA A 59 21.23 5.67 3.20
N LEU A 60 20.78 5.93 4.43
CA LEU A 60 19.54 6.68 4.67
C LEU A 60 19.72 8.16 4.30
N THR A 61 18.80 8.68 3.50
CA THR A 61 18.64 10.12 3.26
C THR A 61 17.25 10.54 3.71
N GLY A 62 17.00 11.84 3.87
CA GLY A 62 15.69 12.26 4.37
C GLY A 62 15.61 13.68 4.90
N PHE A 63 14.47 13.96 5.52
CA PHE A 63 14.16 15.22 6.16
C PHE A 63 13.35 14.99 7.44
N LEU A 64 13.87 15.47 8.56
CA LEU A 64 13.18 15.51 9.84
C LEU A 64 12.69 16.93 10.15
N LEU A 65 11.40 17.07 10.43
CA LEU A 65 10.81 18.27 10.99
C LEU A 65 10.51 18.03 12.47
N ALA A 66 11.17 18.79 13.36
CA ALA A 66 11.06 18.64 14.81
C ALA A 66 10.23 19.78 15.43
N TYR A 67 9.13 19.41 16.10
CA TYR A 67 8.33 20.30 16.94
C TYR A 67 8.59 20.00 18.42
N GLN A 68 7.85 20.65 19.31
CA GLN A 68 8.09 20.54 20.75
C GLN A 68 7.76 19.14 21.30
N ASN A 69 6.64 18.56 20.85
CA ASN A 69 6.14 17.25 21.29
C ASN A 69 5.81 16.31 20.11
N TYR A 70 6.08 16.74 18.87
CA TYR A 70 5.76 16.00 17.64
C TYR A 70 6.92 16.05 16.65
N PHE A 71 7.02 15.07 15.78
CA PHE A 71 7.92 15.09 14.64
C PHE A 71 7.24 14.58 13.37
N ILE A 72 7.78 15.00 12.23
CA ILE A 72 7.45 14.47 10.90
C ILE A 72 8.77 14.01 10.28
N HIS A 73 8.88 12.74 9.91
CA HIS A 73 10.12 12.19 9.38
C HIS A 73 9.88 11.53 8.02
N LEU A 74 10.51 12.08 6.99
CA LEU A 74 10.64 11.46 5.68
C LEU A 74 12.02 10.82 5.59
N VAL A 75 12.07 9.52 5.33
CA VAL A 75 13.31 8.75 5.13
C VAL A 75 13.27 7.99 3.80
N GLU A 76 14.43 7.83 3.19
CA GLU A 76 14.63 7.15 1.91
C GLU A 76 15.86 6.24 2.00
N GLY A 77 15.70 4.98 1.59
CA GLY A 77 16.74 3.95 1.68
C GLY A 77 16.29 2.64 1.05
N SER A 78 17.04 1.56 1.26
CA SER A 78 16.55 0.21 0.97
C SER A 78 15.43 -0.17 1.95
N GLU A 79 14.53 -1.05 1.54
CA GLU A 79 13.50 -1.67 2.39
C GLU A 79 14.12 -2.18 3.71
N SER A 80 15.16 -3.00 3.61
CA SER A 80 15.94 -3.52 4.74
C SER A 80 16.45 -2.44 5.71
N THR A 81 16.92 -1.29 5.21
CA THR A 81 17.45 -0.22 6.06
C THR A 81 16.32 0.62 6.66
N LEU A 82 15.21 0.81 5.94
CA LEU A 82 14.02 1.50 6.45
C LEU A 82 13.34 0.68 7.56
N THR A 83 13.20 -0.63 7.39
CA THR A 83 12.64 -1.53 8.41
C THR A 83 13.49 -1.48 9.69
N ARG A 84 14.82 -1.62 9.59
CA ARG A 84 15.74 -1.50 10.76
C ARG A 84 15.67 -0.12 11.43
N HIS A 85 15.57 0.95 10.63
CA HIS A 85 15.44 2.31 11.15
C HIS A 85 14.12 2.51 11.90
N LEU A 86 13.00 2.06 11.33
CA LEU A 86 11.69 2.16 11.96
C LEU A 86 11.61 1.33 13.24
N ASP A 87 12.18 0.12 13.23
CA ASP A 87 12.30 -0.75 14.41
C ASP A 87 13.06 -0.05 15.55
N ALA A 88 14.22 0.55 15.26
CA ALA A 88 15.00 1.29 16.25
C ALA A 88 14.29 2.56 16.79
N VAL A 89 13.38 3.16 16.00
CA VAL A 89 12.57 4.33 16.40
C VAL A 89 11.41 3.93 17.33
N VAL A 90 10.77 2.78 17.12
CA VAL A 90 9.62 2.35 17.95
C VAL A 90 10.00 1.51 19.16
N ASN A 91 11.14 0.82 19.09
CA ASN A 91 11.69 -0.07 20.11
C ASN A 91 12.96 0.51 20.78
N SER A 92 13.12 1.84 20.79
CA SER A 92 14.19 2.52 21.54
C SER A 92 14.14 2.14 23.04
N ASP A 93 15.30 1.97 23.68
CA ASP A 93 15.46 1.24 24.95
C ASP A 93 14.39 1.55 26.02
N PRO A 94 13.74 0.51 26.58
CA PRO A 94 12.63 0.68 27.52
C PRO A 94 13.09 1.18 28.92
N GLU A 95 14.37 1.04 29.27
CA GLU A 95 14.95 1.44 30.56
C GLU A 95 14.83 2.96 30.83
N ASP A 96 14.95 3.80 29.78
CA ASP A 96 14.81 5.26 29.89
C ASP A 96 13.35 5.75 29.89
N GLY A 97 12.39 4.81 29.76
CA GLY A 97 10.97 5.08 29.53
C GLY A 97 10.72 5.63 28.11
N SER A 98 9.93 4.91 27.31
CA SER A 98 9.78 5.18 25.87
C SER A 98 9.56 6.67 25.55
N GLN A 99 10.59 7.26 24.94
CA GLN A 99 10.71 8.70 24.70
C GLN A 99 9.98 9.14 23.43
N ILE A 100 9.74 8.18 22.52
CA ILE A 100 8.91 8.24 21.32
C ILE A 100 7.61 7.48 21.62
N GLY A 101 6.46 8.13 21.47
CA GLY A 101 5.17 7.52 21.84
C GLY A 101 4.47 6.86 20.65
N ARG A 102 3.37 7.46 20.21
CA ARG A 102 2.58 7.02 19.03
C ARG A 102 3.38 7.30 17.77
N VAL A 103 3.38 6.38 16.81
CA VAL A 103 4.05 6.56 15.51
C VAL A 103 3.17 6.02 14.40
N LYS A 104 2.69 6.90 13.51
CA LYS A 104 1.79 6.55 12.40
C LYS A 104 2.46 6.76 11.05
N ILE A 105 2.31 5.80 10.15
CA ILE A 105 2.81 5.92 8.77
C ILE A 105 1.76 6.68 7.94
N LEU A 106 2.20 7.74 7.24
CA LEU A 106 1.33 8.55 6.38
C LEU A 106 1.43 8.17 4.90
N LEU A 107 2.62 7.74 4.46
CA LEU A 107 2.90 7.41 3.08
C LEU A 107 4.09 6.47 2.97
N GLU A 108 3.91 5.38 2.23
CA GLU A 108 4.98 4.51 1.77
C GLU A 108 4.98 4.47 0.24
N ILE A 109 6.16 4.61 -0.38
CA ILE A 109 6.33 4.47 -1.83
C ILE A 109 7.52 3.54 -2.09
N ALA A 110 7.24 2.37 -2.66
CA ALA A 110 8.28 1.43 -3.10
C ALA A 110 8.92 1.84 -4.43
N HIS A 111 10.14 1.37 -4.67
CA HIS A 111 10.88 1.48 -5.95
C HIS A 111 11.00 2.92 -6.52
N ILE A 112 11.29 3.91 -5.68
CA ILE A 112 11.47 5.31 -6.12
C ILE A 112 12.65 5.45 -7.09
N PHE A 113 12.42 6.14 -8.21
CA PHE A 113 13.48 6.41 -9.17
C PHE A 113 14.53 7.41 -8.63
N LYS A 114 14.11 8.42 -7.85
CA LYS A 114 14.98 9.49 -7.35
C LYS A 114 14.66 9.86 -5.91
N ARG A 115 15.71 9.99 -5.08
CA ARG A 115 15.66 10.54 -3.72
C ARG A 115 15.15 11.99 -3.74
N CYS A 116 14.30 12.35 -2.78
CA CYS A 116 13.87 13.71 -2.52
C CYS A 116 15.02 14.58 -1.99
N MET A 117 15.84 14.03 -1.09
CA MET A 117 16.99 14.71 -0.48
C MET A 117 18.27 13.90 -0.72
N PRO A 118 19.40 14.52 -1.10
CA PRO A 118 20.66 13.81 -1.36
C PRO A 118 21.38 13.38 -0.07
N SER A 119 21.03 13.97 1.07
CA SER A 119 21.56 13.67 2.40
C SER A 119 20.42 13.74 3.42
N TRP A 120 20.61 13.18 4.60
CA TRP A 120 19.70 13.40 5.73
C TRP A 120 19.89 14.80 6.32
N SER A 121 18.79 15.43 6.75
CA SER A 121 18.83 16.75 7.38
C SER A 121 17.65 16.96 8.33
N SER A 122 17.84 17.79 9.35
CA SER A 122 16.80 18.18 10.31
C SER A 122 16.51 19.68 10.29
N ARG A 123 15.29 20.06 10.67
CA ARG A 123 14.89 21.44 11.02
C ARG A 123 13.93 21.44 12.21
N SER A 124 14.31 22.17 13.25
CA SER A 124 13.43 22.58 14.34
C SER A 124 12.56 23.75 13.90
N ALA A 125 11.27 23.71 14.22
CA ALA A 125 10.36 24.80 13.93
C ALA A 125 9.35 25.03 15.06
N VAL A 126 8.57 26.11 14.94
CA VAL A 126 7.34 26.35 15.71
C VAL A 126 6.22 26.46 14.67
N PRO A 127 5.32 25.48 14.54
CA PRO A 127 4.24 25.53 13.57
C PRO A 127 3.20 26.59 13.97
N PRO A 128 2.40 27.10 13.02
CA PRO A 128 1.21 27.87 13.34
C PRO A 128 0.18 26.98 14.06
N THR A 129 -0.51 27.55 15.04
CA THR A 129 -1.64 26.93 15.75
C THR A 129 -2.92 27.09 14.92
N LEU A 130 -3.68 26.01 14.72
CA LEU A 130 -4.95 26.10 13.99
C LEU A 130 -6.03 26.80 14.84
N ALA A 131 -6.75 27.77 14.26
CA ALA A 131 -7.74 28.56 15.00
C ALA A 131 -9.05 27.81 15.32
N SER A 132 -9.32 26.70 14.64
CA SER A 132 -10.47 25.81 14.87
C SER A 132 -10.02 24.46 15.41
N GLN A 133 -10.81 23.83 16.28
CA GLN A 133 -10.48 22.49 16.75
C GLN A 133 -10.71 21.44 15.66
N VAL A 134 -9.70 20.59 15.45
CA VAL A 134 -9.79 19.42 14.56
C VAL A 134 -10.55 18.32 15.30
N LYS A 135 -11.53 17.69 14.64
CA LYS A 135 -12.26 16.55 15.22
C LYS A 135 -11.39 15.30 15.18
N GLN A 136 -11.18 14.67 16.33
CA GLN A 136 -10.43 13.40 16.41
C GLN A 136 -11.23 12.25 15.74
N ASP A 137 -12.55 12.19 15.96
CA ASP A 137 -13.48 11.26 15.29
C ASP A 137 -13.98 11.79 13.93
N ALA A 138 -13.09 12.39 13.14
CA ALA A 138 -13.42 12.86 11.80
C ALA A 138 -13.70 11.69 10.85
N ALA A 139 -14.68 11.85 9.95
CA ALA A 139 -14.99 10.84 8.94
C ALA A 139 -13.77 10.57 8.03
N ALA A 140 -13.67 9.37 7.44
CA ALA A 140 -12.51 8.98 6.63
C ALA A 140 -12.15 9.98 5.51
N ALA A 141 -13.14 10.63 4.88
CA ALA A 141 -12.92 11.66 3.87
C ALA A 141 -12.40 13.00 4.41
N GLU A 142 -12.57 13.28 5.71
CA GLU A 142 -11.95 14.41 6.41
C GLU A 142 -10.54 14.04 6.87
N MET A 143 -10.33 12.82 7.38
CA MET A 143 -9.00 12.31 7.71
C MET A 143 -8.07 12.26 6.49
N ALA A 144 -8.57 11.81 5.33
CA ALA A 144 -7.82 11.83 4.06
C ALA A 144 -7.40 13.25 3.64
N ARG A 145 -8.24 14.27 3.91
CA ARG A 145 -7.88 15.68 3.69
C ARG A 145 -6.81 16.17 4.67
N HIS A 146 -6.80 15.68 5.91
CA HIS A 146 -5.71 15.96 6.85
C HIS A 146 -4.39 15.33 6.40
N VAL A 147 -4.40 14.07 5.94
CA VAL A 147 -3.22 13.40 5.36
C VAL A 147 -2.67 14.18 4.16
N ASP A 148 -3.53 14.54 3.20
CA ASP A 148 -3.11 15.33 2.03
C ASP A 148 -2.56 16.71 2.44
N ALA A 149 -3.20 17.41 3.37
CA ALA A 149 -2.73 18.70 3.87
C ALA A 149 -1.32 18.59 4.48
N VAL A 150 -1.08 17.60 5.34
CA VAL A 150 0.24 17.38 5.97
C VAL A 150 1.29 16.95 4.93
N LEU A 151 0.94 16.06 4.00
CA LEU A 151 1.83 15.59 2.94
C LEU A 151 2.21 16.74 1.98
N SER A 152 1.21 17.43 1.44
CA SER A 152 1.39 18.56 0.52
C SER A 152 2.22 19.69 1.15
N LYS A 153 1.99 20.00 2.43
CA LYS A 153 2.80 20.97 3.18
C LYS A 153 4.25 20.51 3.37
N THR A 154 4.44 19.28 3.83
CA THR A 154 5.78 18.70 4.06
C THR A 154 6.62 18.66 2.78
N LEU A 155 6.04 18.22 1.66
CA LEU A 155 6.74 18.18 0.37
C LEU A 155 7.11 19.58 -0.15
N ARG A 156 6.18 20.56 -0.07
CA ARG A 156 6.47 21.96 -0.44
C ARG A 156 7.57 22.57 0.43
N LEU A 157 7.53 22.31 1.74
CA LEU A 157 8.56 22.74 2.68
C LEU A 157 9.93 22.16 2.30
N MET A 158 10.00 20.87 1.98
CA MET A 158 11.25 20.25 1.52
C MET A 158 11.77 20.89 0.23
N ASP A 159 10.92 21.16 -0.76
CA ASP A 159 11.32 21.83 -2.00
C ASP A 159 11.76 23.28 -1.81
N ALA A 160 11.29 23.95 -0.76
CA ALA A 160 11.83 25.24 -0.32
C ALA A 160 13.18 25.07 0.41
N VAL A 161 13.30 24.12 1.34
CA VAL A 161 14.52 23.84 2.11
C VAL A 161 15.69 23.41 1.20
N LYS A 162 15.44 22.67 0.10
CA LYS A 162 16.46 22.34 -0.92
C LYS A 162 17.12 23.56 -1.57
N LYS A 163 16.44 24.71 -1.58
CA LYS A 163 16.92 25.97 -2.17
C LYS A 163 17.63 26.87 -1.14
N LEU A 164 17.54 26.53 0.15
CA LEU A 164 18.20 27.26 1.23
C LEU A 164 19.59 26.67 1.50
N PRO A 165 20.58 27.49 1.89
CA PRO A 165 21.88 26.97 2.29
C PRO A 165 21.76 26.09 3.56
N PRO A 166 22.67 25.13 3.77
CA PRO A 166 22.70 24.30 4.97
C PRO A 166 22.71 25.15 6.25
N GLY A 167 21.85 24.81 7.21
CA GLY A 167 21.72 25.55 8.47
C GLY A 167 20.94 26.87 8.40
N ALA A 168 20.50 27.33 7.23
CA ALA A 168 19.68 28.53 7.14
C ALA A 168 18.33 28.38 7.86
N PRO A 169 17.87 29.42 8.57
CA PRO A 169 16.57 29.42 9.23
C PRO A 169 15.43 29.39 8.19
N LEU A 170 14.28 28.86 8.60
CA LEU A 170 13.06 28.95 7.81
C LEU A 170 12.61 30.42 7.71
N ASN A 171 12.31 30.88 6.50
CA ASN A 171 11.74 32.21 6.29
C ASN A 171 10.24 32.21 6.63
N GLN A 172 9.63 33.40 6.76
CA GLN A 172 8.21 33.55 7.11
C GLN A 172 7.26 32.82 6.14
N GLN A 173 7.56 32.76 4.84
CA GLN A 173 6.73 32.06 3.87
C GLN A 173 6.81 30.53 4.04
N THR A 174 7.99 29.99 4.35
CA THR A 174 8.15 28.56 4.67
C THR A 174 7.58 28.19 6.04
N ALA A 175 7.52 29.12 6.99
CA ALA A 175 6.84 28.90 8.27
C ALA A 175 5.32 28.70 8.11
N LEU A 176 4.69 29.37 7.14
CA LEU A 176 3.28 29.12 6.77
C LEU A 176 3.04 27.76 6.10
N GLN A 177 4.10 27.09 5.64
CA GLN A 177 4.04 25.74 5.06
C GLN A 177 4.28 24.64 6.09
N LEU A 178 4.42 24.97 7.38
CA LEU A 178 4.50 23.99 8.46
C LEU A 178 3.12 23.33 8.68
N PRO A 179 3.05 21.99 8.76
CA PRO A 179 1.88 21.29 9.27
C PRO A 179 1.53 21.70 10.70
N GLU A 180 0.25 21.93 10.97
CA GLU A 180 -0.26 22.34 12.28
C GLU A 180 -0.27 21.17 13.28
N PRO A 181 0.06 21.41 14.56
CA PRO A 181 0.15 20.35 15.56
C PRO A 181 -1.22 19.73 15.87
N GLU A 182 -2.32 20.47 15.70
CA GLU A 182 -3.68 19.94 15.87
C GLU A 182 -4.04 18.90 14.80
N LEU A 183 -3.51 19.04 13.57
CA LEU A 183 -3.66 18.03 12.52
C LEU A 183 -2.84 16.79 12.85
N LEU A 184 -1.62 16.96 13.39
CA LEU A 184 -0.77 15.84 13.78
C LEU A 184 -1.39 15.02 14.92
N ASP A 185 -1.96 15.65 15.95
CA ASP A 185 -2.61 14.90 17.03
C ASP A 185 -3.85 14.13 16.53
N ALA A 186 -4.69 14.73 15.67
CA ALA A 186 -5.82 14.05 15.06
C ALA A 186 -5.38 12.84 14.19
N LEU A 187 -4.27 12.95 13.46
CA LEU A 187 -3.68 11.86 12.69
C LEU A 187 -2.99 10.80 13.57
N LEU A 188 -2.48 11.16 14.75
CA LEU A 188 -1.93 10.19 15.71
C LEU A 188 -3.01 9.50 16.54
N ALA A 189 -4.18 10.12 16.71
CA ALA A 189 -5.34 9.56 17.41
C ALA A 189 -6.17 8.61 16.54
N THR A 190 -6.15 8.75 15.20
CA THR A 190 -7.04 7.96 14.34
C THR A 190 -6.61 6.49 14.24
N PRO A 191 -7.57 5.54 14.29
CA PRO A 191 -7.32 4.13 13.99
C PRO A 191 -7.21 3.86 12.47
N LEU A 192 -7.53 4.85 11.62
CA LEU A 192 -7.50 4.70 10.15
C LEU A 192 -6.08 4.70 9.56
N LEU A 193 -5.07 5.10 10.36
CA LEU A 193 -3.67 5.09 9.95
C LEU A 193 -2.92 3.95 10.64
N PRO A 194 -2.10 3.17 9.90
CA PRO A 194 -1.35 2.06 10.46
C PRO A 194 -0.32 2.56 11.47
N ASP A 195 -0.22 1.89 12.63
CA ASP A 195 0.89 2.12 13.54
C ASP A 195 2.17 1.53 12.97
N ALA A 196 3.29 2.21 13.19
CA ALA A 196 4.59 1.72 12.79
C ALA A 196 4.94 0.37 13.45
N ARG A 197 4.41 0.11 14.67
CA ARG A 197 4.59 -1.18 15.35
C ARG A 197 3.83 -2.30 14.64
N ASP A 198 2.56 -2.07 14.32
CA ASP A 198 1.71 -3.03 13.59
C ASP A 198 2.34 -3.42 12.23
N VAL A 199 2.86 -2.44 11.49
CA VAL A 199 3.52 -2.68 10.18
C VAL A 199 4.82 -3.47 10.32
N LEU A 200 5.60 -3.22 11.38
CA LEU A 200 6.80 -4.02 11.66
C LEU A 200 6.47 -5.45 12.07
N GLU A 201 5.35 -5.68 12.77
CA GLU A 201 4.87 -7.03 13.06
C GLU A 201 4.37 -7.75 11.79
N GLU A 202 3.63 -7.06 10.92
CA GLU A 202 3.19 -7.61 9.63
C GLU A 202 4.39 -7.99 8.73
N GLN A 203 5.41 -7.13 8.63
CA GLN A 203 6.64 -7.40 7.86
C GLN A 203 7.47 -8.59 8.40
N ARG A 204 7.28 -8.99 9.66
CA ARG A 204 7.94 -10.17 10.25
C ARG A 204 7.19 -11.48 9.95
N LEU A 205 5.94 -11.42 9.49
CA LEU A 205 5.17 -12.59 9.08
C LEU A 205 5.55 -12.99 7.64
N PRO A 206 5.77 -14.28 7.34
CA PRO A 206 5.92 -14.73 5.97
C PRO A 206 4.68 -14.33 5.16
N PRO A 207 4.83 -13.75 3.95
CA PRO A 207 3.69 -13.31 3.15
C PRO A 207 2.80 -14.52 2.85
N ARG A 208 1.56 -14.47 3.34
CA ARG A 208 0.53 -15.47 3.03
C ARG A 208 0.03 -15.27 1.62
N MET A 209 0.82 -15.71 0.65
CA MET A 209 0.37 -15.88 -0.72
C MET A 209 -0.68 -16.98 -0.74
N ALA A 210 -1.96 -16.61 -0.82
CA ALA A 210 -2.99 -17.54 -1.26
C ALA A 210 -2.66 -17.91 -2.71
N LEU A 211 -2.15 -19.12 -2.91
CA LEU A 211 -1.91 -19.66 -4.23
C LEU A 211 -3.25 -19.94 -4.91
N TYR A 212 -3.25 -20.06 -6.23
CA TYR A 212 -4.43 -20.47 -6.98
C TYR A 212 -5.02 -21.79 -6.45
N ASP A 213 -4.13 -22.71 -6.06
CA ASP A 213 -4.45 -24.01 -5.49
C ASP A 213 -5.15 -23.92 -4.11
N ASP A 214 -4.98 -22.81 -3.37
CA ASP A 214 -5.64 -22.58 -2.07
C ASP A 214 -7.10 -22.08 -2.22
N VAL A 215 -7.48 -21.61 -3.41
CA VAL A 215 -8.74 -20.90 -3.66
C VAL A 215 -9.67 -21.66 -4.61
N VAL A 216 -9.13 -22.45 -5.55
CA VAL A 216 -9.89 -22.87 -6.74
C VAL A 216 -9.98 -24.38 -6.97
N TRP A 217 -9.89 -25.24 -5.93
CA TRP A 217 -10.51 -26.59 -5.98
C TRP A 217 -10.42 -27.41 -4.67
N PRO A 218 -11.43 -28.24 -4.33
CA PRO A 218 -11.19 -29.54 -3.68
C PRO A 218 -10.28 -30.38 -4.57
N MET A 219 -9.41 -31.23 -4.01
CA MET A 219 -8.52 -32.04 -4.85
C MET A 219 -9.35 -32.91 -5.80
N GLN A 220 -8.86 -33.19 -7.02
CA GLN A 220 -9.62 -33.99 -7.98
C GLN A 220 -9.95 -35.40 -7.45
N SER A 221 -9.17 -35.91 -6.49
CA SER A 221 -9.46 -37.10 -5.69
C SER A 221 -10.82 -37.06 -4.98
N ASP A 222 -11.26 -35.87 -4.57
CA ASP A 222 -12.44 -35.66 -3.72
C ASP A 222 -13.72 -35.65 -4.56
N PHE A 223 -13.59 -35.57 -5.89
CA PHE A 223 -14.68 -35.66 -6.87
C PHE A 223 -14.81 -37.01 -7.55
N VAL A 224 -13.85 -37.93 -7.37
CA VAL A 224 -13.98 -39.31 -7.85
C VAL A 224 -14.70 -40.11 -6.76
N PRO A 225 -15.93 -40.60 -6.99
CA PRO A 225 -16.57 -41.47 -6.02
C PRO A 225 -15.76 -42.77 -5.96
N TYR A 226 -15.17 -43.05 -4.80
CA TYR A 226 -14.59 -44.35 -4.53
C TYR A 226 -15.64 -45.44 -4.84
N ASN A 227 -15.19 -46.50 -5.51
CA ASN A 227 -15.96 -47.72 -5.81
C ASN A 227 -16.89 -47.69 -7.05
N THR A 228 -16.86 -46.66 -7.91
CA THR A 228 -17.61 -46.68 -9.20
C THR A 228 -17.21 -47.77 -10.21
N LEU A 229 -16.15 -48.54 -9.92
CA LEU A 229 -15.68 -49.67 -10.75
C LEU A 229 -15.67 -51.01 -10.00
N GLU A 230 -16.22 -51.08 -8.78
CA GLU A 230 -16.28 -52.35 -8.01
C GLU A 230 -17.47 -53.23 -8.40
N GLU A 231 -18.57 -52.65 -8.89
CA GLU A 231 -19.69 -53.41 -9.43
C GLU A 231 -19.37 -53.89 -10.85
N ALA A 232 -19.14 -55.21 -10.98
CA ALA A 232 -18.96 -55.84 -12.28
C ALA A 232 -20.25 -55.73 -13.10
N ILE A 233 -20.20 -54.94 -14.18
CA ILE A 233 -21.32 -54.81 -15.12
C ILE A 233 -21.46 -56.15 -15.86
N GLU A 234 -22.39 -56.99 -15.43
CA GLU A 234 -22.81 -58.18 -16.18
C GLU A 234 -23.57 -57.74 -17.44
N VAL A 235 -22.82 -57.47 -18.52
CA VAL A 235 -23.39 -57.20 -19.84
C VAL A 235 -23.96 -58.52 -20.39
N VAL A 236 -25.26 -58.76 -20.14
CA VAL A 236 -26.01 -59.83 -20.80
C VAL A 236 -26.16 -59.48 -22.28
N LEU A 237 -25.24 -60.00 -23.09
CA LEU A 237 -25.27 -59.89 -24.55
C LEU A 237 -26.45 -60.69 -25.11
N HIS A 238 -27.56 -60.01 -25.37
CA HIS A 238 -28.64 -60.55 -26.19
C HIS A 238 -28.23 -60.51 -27.67
N ASP A 239 -27.91 -61.67 -28.23
CA ASP A 239 -27.68 -61.87 -29.68
C ASP A 239 -28.96 -61.58 -30.49
N THR A 240 -29.17 -60.32 -30.85
CA THR A 240 -30.13 -59.93 -31.89
C THR A 240 -29.46 -59.96 -33.25
N LYS A 241 -29.75 -61.00 -34.05
CA LYS A 241 -29.32 -61.05 -35.45
C LYS A 241 -29.86 -59.83 -36.23
N PRO A 242 -29.05 -59.17 -37.05
CA PRO A 242 -29.53 -58.06 -37.87
C PRO A 242 -30.49 -58.58 -38.95
N GLN A 243 -31.65 -57.94 -39.07
CA GLN A 243 -32.47 -57.98 -40.28
C GLN A 243 -32.24 -56.70 -41.08
N ASP A 244 -32.29 -56.84 -42.40
CA ASP A 244 -31.76 -55.88 -43.37
C ASP A 244 -32.48 -54.53 -43.41
N ALA A 245 -31.73 -53.50 -43.80
CA ALA A 245 -32.23 -52.14 -43.98
C ALA A 245 -32.83 -51.90 -45.38
N PRO A 246 -33.79 -50.97 -45.49
CA PRO A 246 -33.90 -50.03 -46.60
C PRO A 246 -33.69 -48.59 -46.08
N GLN A 247 -32.70 -47.83 -46.54
CA GLN A 247 -32.62 -47.11 -47.83
C GLN A 247 -33.65 -45.97 -48.04
N HIS A 248 -33.14 -44.73 -47.86
CA HIS A 248 -33.42 -43.46 -48.55
C HIS A 248 -34.81 -43.08 -49.10
N GLN A 249 -35.25 -41.87 -48.72
CA GLN A 249 -35.68 -40.69 -49.54
C GLN A 249 -36.17 -39.61 -48.53
N GLU A 250 -35.69 -38.37 -48.42
CA GLU A 250 -35.50 -37.26 -49.40
C GLU A 250 -36.77 -36.91 -50.20
N GLU A 251 -37.46 -35.82 -49.80
CA GLU A 251 -37.97 -34.72 -50.66
C GLU A 251 -38.78 -33.66 -49.85
N ASP A 252 -38.15 -32.50 -49.66
CA ASP A 252 -38.59 -31.11 -49.98
C ASP A 252 -40.03 -30.54 -49.81
N GLU A 253 -40.01 -29.34 -49.19
CA GLU A 253 -40.64 -28.06 -49.58
C GLU A 253 -42.12 -27.64 -49.32
N GLU A 254 -42.19 -26.38 -48.86
CA GLU A 254 -43.21 -25.30 -48.99
C GLU A 254 -44.68 -25.44 -48.52
N GLY A 255 -45.19 -24.34 -47.92
CA GLY A 255 -46.63 -24.16 -47.64
C GLY A 255 -46.96 -23.06 -46.61
N ALA A 256 -46.98 -21.79 -47.02
CA ALA A 256 -47.27 -20.64 -46.13
C ALA A 256 -48.76 -20.47 -45.75
N SER A 257 -49.05 -19.78 -44.62
CA SER A 257 -50.17 -18.80 -44.53
C SER A 257 -50.23 -17.94 -43.26
N LEU A 258 -50.72 -16.70 -43.45
CA LEU A 258 -50.99 -15.66 -42.44
C LEU A 258 -52.28 -15.89 -41.62
N LYS A 259 -52.32 -15.30 -40.40
CA LYS A 259 -53.43 -14.53 -39.76
C LYS A 259 -52.91 -14.01 -38.41
N THR A 260 -52.77 -12.71 -38.07
CA THR A 260 -53.65 -11.51 -38.03
C THR A 260 -54.75 -11.50 -36.96
N ALA A 261 -54.80 -10.40 -36.19
CA ALA A 261 -55.86 -9.95 -35.26
C ALA A 261 -56.07 -10.78 -33.96
N ASP A 262 -56.61 -10.30 -32.84
CA ASP A 262 -56.78 -8.98 -32.15
C ASP A 262 -57.33 -9.29 -30.70
N GLU A 263 -57.58 -8.41 -29.72
CA GLU A 263 -57.61 -6.94 -29.57
C GLU A 263 -57.34 -6.50 -28.09
N ALA A 264 -57.33 -5.18 -27.82
CA ALA A 264 -57.82 -4.44 -26.63
C ALA A 264 -57.53 -4.86 -25.15
N GLY A 265 -57.24 -3.85 -24.29
CA GLY A 265 -57.22 -4.04 -22.83
C GLY A 265 -56.83 -2.88 -21.88
N ALA A 266 -56.81 -1.61 -22.30
CA ALA A 266 -56.78 -0.44 -21.38
C ALA A 266 -58.22 -0.08 -20.91
N PRO A 267 -58.51 0.86 -19.96
CA PRO A 267 -57.70 1.92 -19.30
C PRO A 267 -57.82 1.89 -17.74
N GLY A 268 -57.51 2.91 -16.90
CA GLY A 268 -57.03 4.31 -17.03
C GLY A 268 -56.44 4.82 -15.68
N MET A 269 -55.69 5.93 -15.61
CA MET A 269 -56.15 7.30 -15.23
C MET A 269 -57.13 7.34 -14.04
N THR A 270 -56.98 8.14 -12.96
CA THR A 270 -56.50 9.53 -12.77
C THR A 270 -55.79 9.71 -11.40
N PHE A 271 -54.76 10.53 -11.18
CA PHE A 271 -54.59 12.01 -11.21
C PHE A 271 -55.19 12.84 -10.04
N SER A 272 -54.38 13.80 -9.57
CA SER A 272 -54.64 14.89 -8.58
C SER A 272 -54.67 14.48 -7.10
N THR A 273 -54.14 15.28 -6.15
CA THR A 273 -53.74 16.72 -6.21
C THR A 273 -52.41 16.95 -5.50
#